data_AF-A0A356ZAZ8-F1
#
_entry.id   AF-A0A356ZAZ8-F1
#
_cell.length_a   1.000
_cell.length_b   1.000
_cell.length_c   1.000
_cell.angle_alpha   90.00
_cell.angle_beta   90.00
_cell.angle_gamma   90.00
#
_symmetry.space_group_name_H-M   'P 1'
#
loop_
_entity.id
_entity.type
_entity.pdbx_description
1 polymer ?
#
loop_
_entity_poly.entity_id
_entity_poly.type
_entity_poly.pdbx_seq_one_letter_code
_entity_poly.pdbx_strand_id
1 'polypeptide(L)' 'LLNQEGYVAECSGDNIFIVKNGQVKTPATYVGLLDGVTRNEVIKIAHKQGIPLEETVFTRYELFTADEVFLTGTAAE' A
#
# COMPACT_ATOMS: atom_id res chain seq x y z
N LEU A 1 -0.26 10.61 -2.84
CA LEU A 1 -1.53 11.19 -3.31
C LEU A 1 -2.65 10.76 -2.36
N LEU A 2 -3.60 11.65 -2.12
CA LEU A 2 -4.81 11.35 -1.36
C LEU A 2 -6.00 11.30 -2.33
N ASN A 3 -6.99 10.46 -2.05
CA ASN A 3 -8.26 10.50 -2.77
C ASN A 3 -9.11 11.72 -2.32
N GLN A 4 -10.29 11.89 -2.93
CA GLN A 4 -11.18 13.02 -2.64
C GLN A 4 -11.69 13.05 -1.18
N GLU A 5 -11.69 11.90 -0.51
CA GLU A 5 -12.07 11.74 0.90
C GLU A 5 -10.89 11.98 1.86
N GLY A 6 -9.69 12.19 1.34
CA GLY A 6 -8.47 12.44 2.14
C GLY A 6 -7.74 11.18 2.60
N TYR A 7 -8.11 10.00 2.11
CA TYR A 7 -7.41 8.74 2.37
C TYR A 7 -6.21 8.56 1.45
N VAL A 8 -5.22 7.79 1.90
CA VAL A 8 -4.04 7.48 1.08
C VAL A 8 -4.45 6.55 -0.07
N ALA A 9 -4.11 6.92 -1.30
CA ALA A 9 -4.40 6.11 -2.50
C ALA A 9 -3.12 5.50 -3.09
N GLU A 10 -2.20 6.33 -3.59
CA GLU A 10 -0.94 5.91 -4.21
C GLU A 10 0.07 7.07 -4.26
N CYS A 11 1.28 6.84 -4.75
CA CYS A 11 2.25 7.88 -5.10
C CYS A 11 2.05 8.34 -6.56
N SER A 12 2.91 9.23 -7.07
CA SER A 12 2.76 9.76 -8.43
C SER A 12 2.85 8.71 -9.55
N GLY A 13 3.53 7.58 -9.31
CA GLY A 13 3.66 6.48 -10.26
C GLY A 13 3.82 5.10 -9.62
N ASP A 14 3.61 5.00 -8.30
CA ASP A 14 3.91 3.82 -7.52
C ASP A 14 2.79 3.54 -6.51
N ASN A 15 2.55 2.26 -6.23
CA ASN A 15 1.69 1.87 -5.13
C ASN A 15 2.44 1.98 -3.80
N ILE A 16 1.69 2.25 -2.73
CA ILE A 16 2.25 2.45 -1.39
C ILE A 16 1.81 1.34 -0.45
N PHE A 17 2.75 0.93 0.40
CA PHE A 17 2.55 0.00 1.48
C PHE A 17 3.08 0.60 2.78
N ILE A 18 2.38 0.33 3.87
CA ILE A 18 2.82 0.67 5.21
C ILE A 18 2.89 -0.58 6.07
N VAL A 19 3.81 -0.60 7.03
CA VAL A 19 3.89 -1.63 8.07
C VAL A 19 3.57 -0.98 9.40
N LYS A 20 2.62 -1.56 10.14
CA LYS A 20 2.34 -1.13 11.51
C LYS A 20 2.11 -2.34 12.40
N ASN A 21 2.87 -2.44 13.49
CA ASN A 21 2.77 -3.56 14.46
C ASN A 21 2.88 -4.93 13.78
N GLY A 22 3.76 -5.05 12.78
CA GLY A 22 3.95 -6.29 12.01
C GLY A 22 2.87 -6.61 10.98
N GLN A 23 1.84 -5.77 10.81
CA GLN A 23 0.81 -5.89 9.78
C GLN A 23 1.15 -5.00 8.58
N VAL A 24 1.14 -5.58 7.38
CA VAL A 24 1.27 -4.82 6.13
C VAL A 24 -0.11 -4.32 5.71
N LYS A 25 -0.20 -3.05 5.30
CA LYS A 25 -1.39 -2.47 4.69
C LYS A 25 -1.05 -1.82 3.36
N THR A 26 -1.92 -1.98 2.37
CA THR A 26 -1.90 -1.21 1.13
C THR A 26 -3.31 -0.71 0.84
N PRO A 27 -3.49 0.47 0.21
CA PRO A 27 -4.83 0.95 -0.10
C PRO A 27 -5.58 -0.08 -0.95
N ALA A 28 -6.88 -0.24 -0.70
CA ALA A 28 -7.73 -1.11 -1.49
C ALA A 28 -8.01 -0.49 -2.86
N THR A 29 -8.20 -1.29 -3.91
CA THR A 29 -8.37 -0.77 -5.28
C THR A 29 -9.55 0.21 -5.43
N TYR A 30 -10.63 0.03 -4.66
CA TYR A 30 -11.77 0.94 -4.65
C TYR A 30 -11.47 2.34 -4.08
N VAL A 31 -10.28 2.55 -3.47
CA VAL A 31 -9.81 3.86 -2.98
C VAL A 31 -9.37 4.78 -4.14
N GLY A 32 -9.18 4.22 -5.34
CA GLY A 32 -8.89 4.98 -6.56
C GLY A 32 -7.42 4.98 -6.97
N LEU A 33 -6.63 4.00 -6.51
CA LEU A 33 -5.26 3.74 -6.96
C LEU A 33 -5.22 2.95 -8.28
N LEU A 34 -4.11 3.02 -9.00
CA LEU A 34 -3.82 2.14 -10.12
C LEU A 34 -3.53 0.72 -9.62
N ASP A 35 -4.30 -0.27 -10.10
CA ASP A 35 -4.08 -1.68 -9.78
C ASP A 35 -2.77 -2.22 -10.40
N GLY A 36 -1.65 -1.98 -9.71
CA GLY A 36 -0.31 -2.22 -10.23
C GLY A 36 0.09 -3.69 -10.25
N VAL A 37 0.78 -4.09 -11.33
CA VAL A 37 1.28 -5.46 -11.50
C VAL A 37 2.28 -5.82 -10.39
N THR A 38 3.24 -4.95 -10.09
CA THR A 38 4.24 -5.18 -9.02
C THR A 38 3.60 -5.26 -7.65
N ARG A 39 2.60 -4.42 -7.36
CA ARG A 39 1.78 -4.50 -6.14
C ARG A 39 1.13 -5.88 -6.00
N ASN A 40 0.52 -6.38 -7.07
CA ASN A 40 -0.14 -7.68 -7.05
C ASN A 40 0.84 -8.84 -6.83
N GLU A 41 2.05 -8.77 -7.37
CA GLU A 41 3.10 -9.75 -7.07
C GLU A 41 3.57 -9.69 -5.60
N VAL A 42 3.72 -8.50 -5.03
CA VAL A 42 4.04 -8.34 -3.59
C VAL A 42 2.96 -8.94 -2.70
N ILE A 43 1.68 -8.71 -3.01
CA ILE A 43 0.55 -9.29 -2.26
C ILE A 43 0.59 -10.83 -2.33
N LYS A 44 0.81 -11.41 -3.51
CA LYS A 44 0.95 -12.87 -3.67
C LYS A 44 2.12 -13.43 -2.86
N ILE A 45 3.28 -12.75 -2.88
CA ILE A 45 4.46 -13.17 -2.12
C ILE A 45 4.18 -13.11 -0.62
N ALA A 46 3.56 -12.04 -0.13
CA ALA A 46 3.20 -11.88 1.27
C ALA A 46 2.29 -13.03 1.75
N HIS A 47 1.23 -13.34 1.00
CA HIS A 47 0.36 -14.48 1.30
C HIS A 47 1.11 -15.81 1.29
N LYS A 48 1.99 -16.03 0.30
CA LYS A 48 2.80 -17.27 0.22
C LYS A 48 3.75 -17.42 1.40
N GLN A 49 4.28 -16.33 1.95
CA GLN A 49 5.18 -16.34 3.10
C GLN A 49 4.46 -16.26 4.45
N GLY A 50 3.12 -16.19 4.47
CA GLY A 50 2.35 -16.02 5.71
C GLY A 50 2.54 -14.66 6.36
N ILE A 51 2.96 -13.64 5.59
CA ILE A 51 3.06 -12.27 6.06
C ILE A 51 1.64 -11.69 6.12
N PRO A 52 1.19 -11.18 7.28
CA PRO A 52 -0.12 -10.59 7.40
C PRO A 52 -0.17 -9.31 6.56
N LEU A 53 -1.07 -9.31 5.57
CA LEU A 53 -1.28 -8.21 4.65
C LEU A 53 -2.78 -7.98 4.46
N GLU A 54 -3.20 -6.72 4.54
CA GLU A 54 -4.58 -6.31 4.25
C GLU A 54 -4.62 -5.20 3.19
N GLU A 55 -5.55 -5.36 2.25
CA GLU A 55 -5.95 -4.31 1.33
C GLU A 55 -7.06 -3.49 2.01
N THR A 56 -6.72 -2.32 2.54
CA THR A 56 -7.64 -1.55 3.40
C THR A 56 -7.45 -0.05 3.25
N VAL A 57 -8.43 0.72 3.71
CA VAL A 57 -8.33 2.18 3.78
C VAL A 57 -7.47 2.55 4.99
N PHE A 58 -6.52 3.47 4.80
CA PHE A 58 -5.79 4.07 5.92
C PHE A 58 -5.58 5.57 5.73
N THR A 59 -5.47 6.26 6.86
CA THR A 59 -5.36 7.70 6.92
C THR A 59 -3.92 8.17 6.71
N ARG A 60 -3.76 9.46 6.39
CA ARG A 60 -2.44 10.11 6.40
C ARG A 60 -1.74 10.03 7.76
N TYR A 61 -2.48 10.02 8.86
CA TYR A 61 -1.92 9.86 10.21
C TYR A 61 -1.31 8.46 10.40
N GLU A 62 -2.02 7.41 9.97
CA GLU A 62 -1.47 6.05 9.98
C GLU A 62 -0.20 5.95 9.12
N LEU A 63 -0.16 6.60 7.97
CA LEU A 63 1.05 6.68 7.15
C LEU A 63 2.22 7.35 7.91
N PHE A 64 1.99 8.48 8.57
CA PHE A 64 3.06 9.18 9.32
C PHE A 64 3.52 8.47 10.58
N THR A 65 2.72 7.54 11.10
CA THR A 65 3.00 6.79 12.33
C THR A 65 3.33 5.32 12.05
N ALA A 66 3.45 4.93 10.78
CA ALA A 66 3.88 3.61 10.36
C ALA A 66 5.31 3.32 10.83
N ASP A 67 5.60 2.06 11.10
CA ASP A 67 6.94 1.61 11.49
C ASP A 67 7.85 1.56 10.25
N GLU A 68 7.30 1.15 9.11
CA GLU A 68 7.98 1.15 7.80
C GLU A 68 7.01 1.58 6.69
N VAL A 69 7.58 2.13 5.60
CA VAL A 69 6.86 2.48 4.37
C VAL A 69 7.71 2.06 3.18
N PHE A 70 7.09 1.43 2.20
CA PHE A 70 7.76 1.10 0.94
C PHE A 70 6.83 1.32 -0.25
N LEU A 71 7.45 1.50 -1.42
CA LEU A 71 6.77 1.75 -2.67
C LEU A 71 6.99 0.58 -3.63
N THR A 72 6.04 0.37 -4.53
CA THR A 72 6.18 -0.60 -5.61
C THR A 72 5.77 0.01 -6.93
N GLY A 73 6.60 -0.18 -7.95
CA GLY A 73 6.34 0.23 -9.31
C GLY A 73 7.32 -0.47 -10.23
N THR A 74 6.92 -0.73 -11.48
CA THR A 74 7.80 -1.42 -12.45
C THR A 74 9.02 -0.58 -12.79
N ALA A 75 8.83 0.74 -12.84
CA ALA A 75 9.89 1.72 -13.10
C ALA A 75 10.35 2.44 -11.83
N ALA A 76 9.96 1.93 -10.65
CA ALA A 76 10.42 2.48 -9.39
C ALA A 76 11.94 2.28 -9.28
N GLU A 77 12.67 3.38 -9.11
CA GLU A 77 14.11 3.44 -8.87
C GLU A 77 14.40 4.07 -7.50
#